data_AF-A0A367B2A2-F1
#
_entry.id   AF-A0A367B2A2-F1
#
_cell.length_a   1.000
_cell.length_b   1.000
_cell.length_c   1.000
_cell.angle_alpha   90.00
_cell.angle_beta   90.00
_cell.angle_gamma   90.00
#
_symmetry.space_group_name_H-M   'P 1'
#
loop_
_entity.id
_entity.type
_entity.pdbx_description
1 polymer ?
#
loop_
_entity_poly.entity_id
_entity_poly.type
_entity_poly.pdbx_seq_one_letter_code
_entity_poly.pdbx_strand_id
1 'polypeptide(L)'
;MGTICGAVCRCRQNWAVPGLASRAVLATSIGHVLPHIARIAQSLGLAVGTAPQVVDLLDERGGRLLHRLFQRLARDLTDAEMEAVRVVTDPPLDGAAMTARLLTAPTLAVELARRGITVEIGVLAEAELWSVYQPVVSLADRSVVAHEALLRGLVDGREVGGGDLFFVAESAGWLNRLDRIGRESAITGAAPWLGSQDLFVNVDPRSIHRPQVCLASTERAADEAGIAPEQLVFEIVESQVIADRGHLVSILEHYRSLGWRVALDDVGAGWSSFSLVSAVRPDVVKLDKRLVQELPDDGARAVVRAVTDLAHRLGAVVVAEGVENEQLAEEVAALGADMGQGWLFGRPVSHEPPVEEPEGRWQPVTR
;
A
#
# COMPACT_ATOMS: atom_id res chain seq x y z
N MET A 1 19.29 -25.00 12.49
CA MET A 1 19.75 -23.74 13.13
C MET A 1 18.52 -22.87 13.27
N GLY A 2 17.89 -22.91 14.44
CA GLY A 2 16.64 -22.18 14.70
C GLY A 2 16.93 -20.73 15.05
N THR A 3 16.29 -19.82 14.35
CA THR A 3 16.29 -18.39 14.66
C THR A 3 15.31 -18.18 15.80
N ILE A 4 15.81 -17.87 17.00
CA ILE A 4 14.98 -17.38 18.11
C ILE A 4 14.64 -15.93 17.74
N CYS A 5 13.42 -15.69 17.27
CA CYS A 5 12.91 -14.35 16.98
C CYS A 5 12.16 -13.86 18.22
N GLY A 6 12.83 -13.03 19.03
CA GLY A 6 12.20 -12.29 20.12
C GLY A 6 11.81 -10.88 19.66
N ALA A 7 10.66 -10.40 20.16
CA ALA A 7 10.10 -9.04 20.06
C ALA A 7 9.75 -8.56 18.62
N VAL A 8 8.46 -8.67 18.26
CA VAL A 8 7.84 -8.23 16.99
C VAL A 8 8.47 -8.88 15.76
N CYS A 9 7.69 -9.61 14.94
CA CYS A 9 8.19 -10.14 13.68
C CYS A 9 8.42 -8.97 12.69
N ARG A 10 9.55 -8.29 12.83
CA ARG A 10 9.98 -7.23 11.94
C ARG A 10 10.60 -7.87 10.72
N CYS A 11 9.94 -7.71 9.58
CA CYS A 11 10.46 -8.21 8.33
C CYS A 11 11.40 -7.16 7.74
N ARG A 12 12.71 -7.42 7.77
CA ARG A 12 13.65 -6.64 6.97
C ARG A 12 13.63 -7.15 5.54
N GLN A 13 13.00 -6.39 4.66
CA GLN A 13 12.95 -6.74 3.25
C GLN A 13 14.18 -6.18 2.56
N ASN A 14 14.99 -7.03 1.93
CA ASN A 14 16.10 -6.57 1.10
C ASN A 14 15.56 -6.26 -0.30
N TRP A 15 15.32 -4.98 -0.59
CA TRP A 15 14.78 -4.57 -1.88
C TRP A 15 15.94 -4.54 -2.87
N ALA A 16 16.04 -5.57 -3.71
CA ALA A 16 17.02 -5.64 -4.77
C ALA A 16 16.92 -4.40 -5.68
N VAL A 17 17.86 -3.49 -5.52
CA VAL A 17 18.05 -2.32 -6.38
C VAL A 17 18.64 -2.83 -7.71
N PRO A 18 18.14 -2.37 -8.88
CA PRO A 18 18.72 -2.76 -10.16
C PRO A 18 20.23 -2.45 -10.19
N GLY A 19 21.02 -3.44 -10.58
CA GLY A 19 22.46 -3.26 -10.79
C GLY A 19 22.77 -2.25 -11.91
N LEU A 20 24.06 -1.99 -12.13
CA LEU A 20 24.50 -1.14 -13.23
C LEU A 20 24.03 -1.73 -14.57
N ALA A 21 23.31 -0.94 -15.36
CA ALA A 21 22.87 -1.32 -16.69
C ALA A 21 23.92 -0.93 -17.73
N SER A 22 24.10 -1.76 -18.75
CA SER A 22 25.05 -1.50 -19.85
C SER A 22 24.41 -0.79 -21.03
N ARG A 23 23.08 -0.86 -21.16
CA ARG A 23 22.31 -0.21 -22.20
C ARG A 23 21.02 0.39 -21.62
N ALA A 24 20.61 1.55 -22.11
CA ALA A 24 19.29 2.12 -21.84
C ALA A 24 18.66 2.66 -23.10
N VAL A 25 17.39 2.34 -23.30
CA VAL A 25 16.55 2.92 -24.34
C VAL A 25 15.52 3.83 -23.67
N LEU A 26 15.52 5.10 -24.05
CA LEU A 26 14.63 6.13 -23.52
C LEU A 26 13.69 6.61 -24.62
N ALA A 27 12.40 6.74 -24.31
CA ALA A 27 11.38 7.17 -25.25
C ALA A 27 10.45 8.23 -24.65
N THR A 28 10.13 9.27 -25.42
CA THR A 28 9.11 10.26 -25.05
C THR A 28 8.61 11.01 -26.28
N SER A 29 7.39 11.55 -26.18
CA SER A 29 6.80 12.45 -27.17
C SER A 29 7.21 13.91 -26.96
N ILE A 30 7.88 14.26 -25.86
CA ILE A 30 8.31 15.63 -25.57
C ILE A 30 9.56 15.98 -26.39
N GLY A 31 9.41 16.91 -27.33
CA GLY A 31 10.40 17.19 -28.37
C GLY A 31 11.78 17.66 -27.90
N HIS A 32 11.89 18.35 -26.76
CA HIS A 32 13.17 18.90 -26.28
C HIS A 32 13.94 17.97 -25.32
N VAL A 33 13.27 16.97 -24.74
CA VAL A 33 13.85 16.14 -23.67
C VAL A 33 14.89 15.16 -24.20
N LEU A 34 14.58 14.42 -25.27
CA LEU A 34 15.53 13.44 -25.84
C LEU A 34 16.82 14.07 -26.40
N PRO A 35 16.77 15.20 -27.14
CA PRO A 35 17.99 15.91 -27.53
C PRO A 35 18.83 16.37 -26.33
N HIS A 36 18.17 16.75 -25.23
CA HIS A 36 18.87 17.10 -23.98
C HIS A 36 19.58 15.89 -23.39
N ILE A 37 18.88 14.76 -23.21
CA ILE A 37 19.45 13.51 -22.70
C ILE A 37 20.63 13.04 -23.56
N ALA A 38 20.48 13.04 -24.89
CA ALA A 38 21.52 12.64 -25.83
C ALA A 38 22.79 13.49 -25.68
N ARG A 39 22.65 14.81 -25.50
CA ARG A 39 23.79 15.73 -25.31
C ARG A 39 24.54 15.45 -24.01
N ILE A 40 23.82 15.22 -22.91
CA ILE A 40 24.44 14.86 -21.63
C ILE A 40 25.15 13.50 -21.77
N ALA A 41 24.51 12.52 -22.38
CA ALA A 41 25.09 11.19 -22.59
C ALA A 41 26.38 11.24 -23.41
N GLN A 42 26.39 11.99 -24.51
CA GLN A 42 27.59 12.22 -25.32
C GLN A 42 28.71 12.90 -24.52
N SER A 43 28.38 13.90 -23.68
CA SER A 43 29.38 14.57 -22.83
C SER A 43 30.03 13.64 -21.79
N LEU A 44 29.31 12.59 -21.39
CA LEU A 44 29.82 11.55 -20.49
C LEU A 44 30.58 10.44 -21.24
N GLY A 45 30.59 10.45 -22.57
CA GLY A 45 31.26 9.46 -23.41
C GLY A 45 30.44 8.18 -23.65
N LEU A 46 29.11 8.22 -23.51
CA LEU A 46 28.23 7.13 -23.93
C LEU A 46 28.11 7.08 -25.45
N ALA A 47 27.97 5.88 -26.02
CA ALA A 47 27.55 5.73 -27.41
C ALA A 47 26.04 6.00 -27.50
N VAL A 48 25.64 6.86 -28.44
CA VAL A 48 24.28 7.37 -28.55
C VAL A 48 23.73 7.10 -29.96
N GLY A 49 22.71 6.26 -30.05
CA GLY A 49 21.85 6.12 -31.21
C GLY A 49 20.58 6.94 -31.04
N THR A 50 20.13 7.64 -32.08
CA THR A 50 18.89 8.42 -32.05
C THR A 50 17.93 7.97 -33.15
N ALA A 51 16.65 7.92 -32.81
CA ALA A 51 15.54 7.68 -33.73
C ALA A 51 14.38 8.61 -33.35
N PRO A 52 13.33 8.76 -34.19
CA PRO A 52 12.16 9.56 -33.82
C PRO A 52 11.60 9.09 -32.48
N GLN A 53 11.55 10.01 -31.51
CA GLN A 53 11.02 9.77 -30.15
C GLN A 53 11.77 8.71 -29.33
N VAL A 54 12.97 8.28 -29.75
CA VAL A 54 13.77 7.28 -29.03
C VAL A 54 15.26 7.65 -29.02
N VAL A 55 15.90 7.44 -27.87
CA VAL A 55 17.36 7.50 -27.72
C VAL A 55 17.83 6.16 -27.15
N ASP A 56 18.82 5.56 -27.81
CA ASP A 56 19.47 4.32 -27.41
C ASP A 56 20.89 4.63 -26.93
N LEU A 57 21.19 4.25 -25.70
CA LEU A 57 22.43 4.56 -25.00
C LEU A 57 23.17 3.28 -24.67
N LEU A 58 24.45 3.21 -25.04
CA LEU A 58 25.31 2.08 -24.71
C LEU A 58 26.52 2.56 -23.89
N ASP A 59 26.79 1.85 -22.81
CA ASP A 59 27.92 2.03 -21.91
C ASP A 59 28.88 0.83 -22.00
N GLU A 60 29.94 1.02 -22.78
CA GLU A 60 31.01 0.02 -22.94
C GLU A 60 31.88 -0.17 -21.68
N ARG A 61 31.67 0.63 -20.62
CA ARG A 61 32.46 0.63 -19.38
C ARG A 61 31.74 -0.03 -18.20
N GLY A 62 30.84 -0.98 -18.48
CA GLY A 62 30.16 -1.77 -17.47
C GLY A 62 29.13 -0.97 -16.66
N GLY A 63 28.46 -0.01 -17.30
CA GLY A 63 27.29 0.69 -16.77
C GLY A 63 27.54 1.87 -15.82
N ARG A 64 28.80 2.23 -15.55
CA ARG A 64 29.17 3.35 -14.66
C ARG A 64 28.92 4.72 -15.25
N LEU A 65 29.01 4.88 -16.57
CA LEU A 65 28.66 6.12 -17.28
C LEU A 65 27.15 6.30 -17.32
N LEU A 66 26.41 5.21 -17.55
CA LEU A 66 24.95 5.25 -17.55
C LEU A 66 24.39 5.58 -16.16
N HIS A 67 24.97 5.02 -15.10
CA HIS A 67 24.61 5.42 -13.72
C HIS A 67 24.87 6.91 -13.44
N ARG A 68 26.02 7.44 -13.89
CA ARG A 68 26.31 8.88 -13.78
C ARG A 68 25.35 9.74 -14.60
N LEU A 69 24.94 9.28 -15.78
CA LEU A 69 23.92 9.94 -16.58
C LEU A 69 22.62 10.03 -15.78
N PHE A 70 22.13 8.91 -15.24
CA PHE A 70 20.91 8.88 -14.43
C PHE A 70 20.96 9.83 -13.24
N GLN A 71 22.08 9.88 -12.49
CA GLN A 71 22.29 10.87 -11.43
C GLN A 71 22.25 12.32 -11.92
N ARG A 72 22.68 12.58 -13.16
CA ARG A 72 22.64 13.90 -13.77
C ARG A 72 21.23 14.26 -14.23
N LEU A 73 20.52 13.33 -14.86
CA LEU A 73 19.13 13.52 -15.29
C LEU A 73 18.20 13.82 -14.10
N ALA A 74 18.40 13.14 -12.97
CA ALA A 74 17.66 13.39 -11.73
C ALA A 74 17.81 14.84 -11.20
N ARG A 75 18.86 15.56 -11.59
CA ARG A 75 19.09 16.97 -11.21
C ARG A 75 18.70 17.96 -12.29
N ASP A 76 18.83 17.58 -13.55
CA ASP A 76 18.72 18.48 -14.70
C ASP A 76 17.31 18.46 -15.34
N LEU A 77 16.49 17.44 -15.06
CA LEU A 77 15.10 17.34 -15.53
C LEU A 77 14.11 17.68 -14.41
N THR A 78 12.96 18.23 -14.80
CA THR A 78 11.81 18.43 -13.91
C THR A 78 11.06 17.11 -13.69
N ASP A 79 10.26 17.04 -12.61
CA ASP A 79 9.42 15.86 -12.33
C ASP A 79 8.50 15.52 -13.51
N ALA A 80 7.85 16.52 -14.10
CA ALA A 80 6.98 16.33 -15.27
C ALA A 80 7.73 15.78 -16.49
N GLU A 81 8.99 16.17 -16.70
CA GLU A 81 9.81 15.62 -17.79
C GLU A 81 10.25 14.19 -17.48
N MET A 82 10.61 13.88 -16.23
CA MET A 82 10.98 12.53 -15.81
C MET A 82 9.79 11.56 -15.91
N GLU A 83 8.57 12.02 -15.59
CA GLU A 83 7.35 11.22 -15.75
C GLU A 83 6.98 10.97 -17.22
N ALA A 84 7.33 11.90 -18.11
CA ALA A 84 7.04 11.76 -19.53
C ALA A 84 8.03 10.87 -20.30
N VAL A 85 9.16 10.50 -19.70
CA VAL A 85 10.18 9.65 -20.32
C VAL A 85 9.99 8.21 -19.88
N ARG A 86 9.83 7.29 -20.83
CA ARG A 86 9.84 5.84 -20.60
C ARG A 86 11.25 5.33 -20.74
N VAL A 87 11.68 4.42 -19.86
CA VAL A 87 13.05 3.88 -19.89
C VAL A 87 13.06 2.36 -19.76
N VAL A 88 13.82 1.71 -20.64
CA VAL A 88 14.11 0.28 -20.57
C VAL A 88 15.61 0.09 -20.46
N THR A 89 16.04 -0.55 -19.38
CA THR A 89 17.44 -0.92 -19.16
C THR A 89 17.68 -2.37 -19.57
N ASP A 90 18.83 -2.59 -20.22
CA ASP A 90 19.26 -3.83 -20.87
C ASP A 90 18.10 -4.56 -21.60
N PRO A 91 17.48 -3.91 -22.60
CA PRO A 91 16.40 -4.51 -23.38
C PRO A 91 16.89 -5.73 -24.18
N PRO A 92 15.99 -6.69 -24.51
CA PRO A 92 16.30 -7.75 -25.44
C PRO A 92 16.65 -7.17 -26.81
N LEU A 93 17.48 -7.90 -27.56
CA LEU A 93 17.92 -7.49 -28.91
C LEU A 93 16.80 -7.59 -29.96
N ASP A 94 15.75 -8.36 -29.69
CA ASP A 94 14.60 -8.52 -30.58
C ASP A 94 13.70 -7.27 -30.62
N GLY A 95 13.39 -6.80 -31.83
CA GLY A 95 12.67 -5.55 -32.06
C GLY A 95 11.24 -5.57 -31.53
N ALA A 96 10.49 -6.66 -31.73
CA ALA A 96 9.11 -6.77 -31.26
C ALA A 96 9.05 -6.83 -29.72
N ALA A 97 9.93 -7.63 -29.10
CA ALA A 97 10.06 -7.69 -27.65
C ALA A 97 10.48 -6.34 -27.03
N MET A 98 11.35 -5.58 -27.71
CA MET A 98 11.76 -4.25 -27.26
C MET A 98 10.60 -3.25 -27.32
N THR A 99 9.84 -3.22 -28.42
CA THR A 99 8.65 -2.34 -28.54
C THR A 99 7.61 -2.66 -27.47
N ALA A 100 7.32 -3.94 -27.24
CA ALA A 100 6.41 -4.35 -26.17
C ALA A 100 6.90 -3.88 -24.78
N ARG A 101 8.20 -4.02 -24.49
CA ARG A 101 8.79 -3.54 -23.23
C ARG A 101 8.71 -2.02 -23.07
N LEU A 102 8.85 -1.25 -24.15
CA LEU A 102 8.76 0.22 -24.09
C LEU A 102 7.33 0.69 -23.77
N LEU A 103 6.30 0.01 -24.27
CA LEU A 103 4.90 0.35 -23.99
C LEU A 103 4.54 0.18 -22.50
N THR A 104 5.16 -0.79 -21.83
CA THR A 104 4.95 -1.08 -20.41
C THR A 104 6.10 -0.60 -19.53
N ALA A 105 7.02 0.20 -20.08
CA ALA A 105 8.21 0.61 -19.36
C ALA A 105 7.86 1.57 -18.20
N PRO A 106 8.60 1.52 -17.09
CA PRO A 106 8.49 2.55 -16.07
C PRO A 106 8.85 3.92 -16.64
N THR A 107 8.38 4.96 -15.96
CA THR A 107 8.87 6.32 -16.23
C THR A 107 10.33 6.45 -15.75
N LEU A 108 11.03 7.47 -16.23
CA LEU A 108 12.40 7.74 -15.80
C LEU A 108 12.41 8.07 -14.31
N ALA A 109 11.42 8.81 -13.82
CA ALA A 109 11.23 9.04 -12.38
C ALA A 109 11.23 7.72 -11.60
N VAL A 110 10.37 6.78 -11.99
CA VAL A 110 10.29 5.45 -11.36
C VAL A 110 11.60 4.66 -11.48
N GLU A 111 12.29 4.68 -12.62
CA GLU A 111 13.56 3.95 -12.78
C GLU A 111 14.70 4.57 -11.95
N LEU A 112 14.76 5.91 -11.88
CA LEU A 112 15.72 6.63 -11.04
C LEU A 112 15.47 6.33 -9.57
N ALA A 113 14.20 6.37 -9.18
CA ALA A 113 13.77 5.96 -7.87
C ALA A 113 14.21 4.53 -7.62
N ARG A 114 13.77 3.53 -8.40
CA ARG A 114 14.18 2.10 -8.31
C ARG A 114 15.68 1.86 -8.13
N ARG A 115 16.54 2.71 -8.69
CA ARG A 115 18.01 2.63 -8.67
C ARG A 115 18.66 3.33 -7.46
N GLY A 116 17.88 3.92 -6.57
CA GLY A 116 18.35 4.65 -5.39
C GLY A 116 18.99 5.99 -5.74
N ILE A 117 18.62 6.56 -6.89
CA ILE A 117 19.20 7.81 -7.37
C ILE A 117 18.45 9.02 -6.81
N THR A 118 17.15 8.88 -6.56
CA THR A 118 16.34 9.83 -5.79
C THR A 118 16.29 9.39 -4.32
N VAL A 119 15.94 10.33 -3.43
CA VAL A 119 15.96 10.15 -1.96
C VAL A 119 14.96 9.10 -1.47
N GLU A 120 13.97 8.74 -2.30
CA GLU A 120 12.84 7.88 -1.96
C GLU A 120 13.23 6.44 -1.54
N ILE A 121 14.36 5.90 -2.01
CA ILE A 121 14.68 4.48 -1.79
C ILE A 121 15.34 4.14 -0.47
N GLY A 122 16.17 5.02 0.09
CA GLY A 122 16.85 4.71 1.37
C GLY A 122 15.85 4.34 2.45
N VAL A 123 14.67 4.96 2.37
CA VAL A 123 13.52 4.76 3.25
C VAL A 123 12.98 3.33 3.17
N LEU A 124 12.70 2.79 1.98
CA LEU A 124 12.02 1.49 1.85
C LEU A 124 12.98 0.30 1.77
N ALA A 125 14.18 0.47 1.22
CA ALA A 125 15.11 -0.64 1.02
C ALA A 125 15.75 -1.14 2.32
N GLU A 126 15.83 -0.28 3.34
CA GLU A 126 16.37 -0.63 4.66
C GLU A 126 15.30 -0.77 5.75
N ALA A 127 14.04 -0.42 5.43
CA ALA A 127 12.94 -0.42 6.38
C ALA A 127 12.72 -1.80 7.01
N GLU A 128 12.65 -1.81 8.33
CA GLU A 128 11.97 -2.86 9.07
C GLU A 128 10.47 -2.58 9.03
N LEU A 129 9.70 -3.49 8.45
CA LEU A 129 8.25 -3.34 8.31
C LEU A 129 7.53 -4.30 9.25
N TRP A 130 6.46 -3.81 9.89
CA TRP A 130 5.56 -4.61 10.73
C TRP A 130 4.15 -3.98 10.74
N SER A 131 3.17 -4.74 11.19
CA SER A 131 1.80 -4.24 11.39
C SER A 131 1.53 -3.99 12.87
N VAL A 132 0.86 -2.88 13.15
CA VAL A 132 0.16 -2.64 14.44
C VAL A 132 -1.33 -2.79 14.20
N TYR A 133 -2.09 -3.08 15.25
CA TYR A 133 -3.49 -3.45 15.13
C TYR A 133 -4.35 -2.54 15.99
N GLN A 134 -5.42 -1.99 15.40
CA GLN A 134 -6.37 -1.15 16.12
C GLN A 134 -7.71 -1.87 16.28
N PRO A 135 -8.27 -1.94 17.49
CA PRO A 135 -9.54 -2.62 17.70
C PRO A 135 -10.70 -1.87 17.06
N VAL A 136 -11.61 -2.64 16.48
CA VAL A 136 -12.94 -2.22 16.03
C VAL A 136 -13.94 -2.90 16.97
N VAL A 137 -14.85 -2.12 17.53
CA VAL A 137 -15.81 -2.59 18.54
C VAL A 137 -17.24 -2.55 18.03
N SER A 138 -18.05 -3.49 18.51
CA SER A 138 -19.51 -3.40 18.41
C SER A 138 -19.99 -2.21 19.25
N LEU A 139 -20.79 -1.31 18.65
CA LEU A 139 -21.36 -0.17 19.39
C LEU A 139 -22.49 -0.60 20.33
N ALA A 140 -23.09 -1.78 20.10
CA ALA A 140 -24.20 -2.30 20.90
C ALA A 140 -23.75 -2.76 22.30
N ASP A 141 -22.60 -3.43 22.39
CA ASP A 141 -22.13 -4.07 23.63
C ASP A 141 -20.66 -3.81 23.98
N ARG A 142 -19.95 -3.02 23.15
CA ARG A 142 -18.54 -2.65 23.31
C ARG A 142 -17.58 -3.84 23.26
N SER A 143 -18.02 -5.00 22.75
CA SER A 143 -17.13 -6.13 22.48
C SER A 143 -16.20 -5.81 21.30
N VAL A 144 -14.94 -6.27 21.38
CA VAL A 144 -14.00 -6.18 20.25
C VAL A 144 -14.37 -7.25 19.24
N VAL A 145 -14.76 -6.83 18.04
CA VAL A 145 -15.23 -7.72 16.97
C VAL A 145 -14.19 -7.90 15.87
N ALA A 146 -13.31 -6.93 15.69
CA ALA A 146 -12.28 -6.96 14.67
C ALA A 146 -11.05 -6.15 15.07
N HIS A 147 -9.98 -6.29 14.26
CA HIS A 147 -8.81 -5.44 14.31
C HIS A 147 -8.42 -4.98 12.91
N GLU A 148 -8.06 -3.70 12.77
CA GLU A 148 -7.45 -3.19 11.55
C GLU A 148 -5.93 -3.24 11.64
N ALA A 149 -5.32 -3.86 10.63
CA ALA A 149 -3.88 -3.92 10.49
C ALA A 149 -3.36 -2.67 9.77
N LEU A 150 -2.48 -1.95 10.46
CA LEU A 150 -1.88 -0.71 10.01
C LEU A 150 -0.37 -0.90 9.86
N LEU A 151 0.14 -0.77 8.64
CA LEU A 151 1.55 -0.92 8.35
C LEU A 151 2.37 0.19 9.05
N ARG A 152 3.52 -0.20 9.61
CA ARG A 152 4.55 0.67 10.19
C ARG A 152 5.90 0.29 9.63
N GLY A 153 6.78 1.29 9.58
CA GLY A 153 8.16 1.13 9.17
C GLY A 153 9.12 1.81 10.14
N LEU A 154 10.32 1.29 10.28
CA LEU A 154 11.43 1.97 10.96
C LEU A 154 12.47 2.35 9.92
N VAL A 155 12.71 3.66 9.80
CA VAL A 155 13.62 4.24 8.81
C VAL A 155 14.56 5.19 9.54
N ASP A 156 15.87 4.94 9.47
CA ASP A 156 16.89 5.74 10.17
C ASP A 156 16.57 5.96 11.65
N GLY A 157 15.99 4.95 12.31
CA GLY A 157 15.59 5.00 13.72
C GLY A 157 14.31 5.78 14.01
N ARG A 158 13.57 6.21 12.98
CA ARG A 158 12.28 6.90 13.10
C ARG A 158 11.14 6.01 12.63
N GLU A 159 10.06 5.95 13.41
CA GLU A 159 8.85 5.27 13.00
C GLU A 159 8.11 6.08 11.92
N VAL A 160 7.66 5.38 10.89
CA VAL A 160 6.96 5.91 9.71
C VAL A 160 5.64 5.17 9.56
N GLY A 161 4.56 5.91 9.32
CA GLY A 161 3.22 5.36 9.13
C GLY A 161 3.00 4.81 7.71
N GLY A 162 1.96 3.99 7.55
CA GLY A 162 1.58 3.40 6.26
C GLY A 162 1.43 4.44 5.14
N GLY A 163 0.74 5.56 5.39
CA GLY A 163 0.53 6.60 4.37
C GLY A 163 1.83 7.12 3.74
N ASP A 164 2.84 7.42 4.56
CA ASP A 164 4.15 7.86 4.09
C ASP A 164 4.89 6.75 3.34
N LEU A 165 4.80 5.49 3.82
CA LEU A 165 5.41 4.35 3.15
C LEU A 165 4.80 4.12 1.76
N PHE A 166 3.48 4.18 1.65
CA PHE A 166 2.76 4.01 0.38
C PHE A 166 3.03 5.16 -0.58
N PHE A 167 3.09 6.40 -0.09
CA PHE A 167 3.49 7.55 -0.89
C PHE A 167 4.89 7.35 -1.51
N VAL A 168 5.87 6.96 -0.69
CA VAL A 168 7.23 6.70 -1.16
C VAL A 168 7.28 5.49 -2.11
N ALA A 169 6.51 4.45 -1.83
CA ALA A 169 6.48 3.25 -2.68
C ALA A 169 5.85 3.52 -4.05
N GLU A 170 4.83 4.38 -4.11
CA GLU A 170 4.22 4.82 -5.36
C GLU A 170 5.24 5.58 -6.22
N SER A 171 5.90 6.60 -5.66
CA SER A 171 6.96 7.36 -6.34
C SER A 171 8.13 6.47 -6.78
N ALA A 172 8.44 5.43 -6.00
CA ALA A 172 9.47 4.45 -6.34
C ALA A 172 9.03 3.33 -7.31
N GLY A 173 7.77 3.35 -7.77
CA GLY A 173 7.18 2.28 -8.59
C GLY A 173 7.26 0.90 -7.93
N TRP A 174 7.15 0.89 -6.61
CA TRP A 174 7.22 -0.26 -5.73
C TRP A 174 5.90 -0.51 -4.98
N LEU A 175 4.82 0.21 -5.35
CA LEU A 175 3.49 0.07 -4.77
C LEU A 175 3.03 -1.39 -4.62
N ASN A 176 3.07 -2.18 -5.70
CA ASN A 176 2.72 -3.61 -5.67
C ASN A 176 3.51 -4.40 -4.62
N ARG A 177 4.80 -4.09 -4.46
CA ARG A 177 5.68 -4.79 -3.53
C ARG A 177 5.34 -4.44 -2.07
N LEU A 178 5.17 -3.15 -1.78
CA LEU A 178 4.81 -2.70 -0.44
C LEU A 178 3.43 -3.19 -0.04
N ASP A 179 2.45 -3.08 -0.93
CA ASP A 179 1.07 -3.51 -0.70
C ASP A 179 1.00 -5.02 -0.39
N ARG A 180 1.75 -5.84 -1.14
CA ARG A 180 1.91 -7.27 -0.83
C ARG A 180 2.53 -7.50 0.56
N ILE A 181 3.61 -6.79 0.90
CA ILE A 181 4.25 -6.91 2.22
C ILE A 181 3.27 -6.50 3.33
N GLY A 182 2.49 -5.44 3.11
CA GLY A 182 1.46 -4.99 4.06
C GLY A 182 0.43 -6.08 4.35
N ARG A 183 -0.11 -6.72 3.30
CA ARG A 183 -1.05 -7.84 3.45
C ARG A 183 -0.45 -9.03 4.19
N GLU A 184 0.76 -9.46 3.79
CA GLU A 184 1.44 -10.59 4.42
C GLU A 184 1.77 -10.29 5.88
N SER A 185 2.26 -9.09 6.19
CA SER A 185 2.55 -8.63 7.55
C SER A 185 1.30 -8.58 8.43
N ALA A 186 0.18 -8.09 7.90
CA ALA A 186 -1.10 -8.04 8.60
C ALA A 186 -1.58 -9.45 8.99
N ILE A 187 -1.58 -10.37 8.04
CA ILE A 187 -2.07 -11.74 8.25
C ILE A 187 -1.16 -12.49 9.22
N THR A 188 0.15 -12.50 8.94
CA THR A 188 1.12 -13.27 9.76
C THR A 188 1.26 -12.71 11.17
N GLY A 189 1.18 -11.39 11.35
CA GLY A 189 1.27 -10.78 12.66
C GLY A 189 0.00 -10.93 13.51
N ALA A 190 -1.18 -11.08 12.90
CA ALA A 190 -2.44 -11.29 13.60
C ALA A 190 -2.65 -12.76 14.02
N ALA A 191 -2.14 -13.70 13.22
CA ALA A 191 -2.37 -15.15 13.38
C ALA A 191 -2.25 -15.68 14.83
N PRO A 192 -1.27 -15.27 15.66
CA PRO A 192 -1.11 -15.84 16.99
C PRO A 192 -2.19 -15.48 18.01
N TRP A 193 -3.00 -14.44 17.77
CA TRP A 193 -3.89 -13.87 18.77
C TRP A 193 -5.26 -13.42 18.25
N LEU A 194 -5.50 -13.41 16.93
CA LEU A 194 -6.75 -12.96 16.31
C LEU A 194 -7.98 -13.76 16.78
N GLY A 195 -7.81 -15.06 17.04
CA GLY A 195 -8.91 -15.94 17.45
C GLY A 195 -10.05 -15.96 16.43
N SER A 196 -11.27 -15.67 16.87
CA SER A 196 -12.47 -15.63 16.02
C SER A 196 -12.83 -14.24 15.52
N GLN A 197 -11.99 -13.23 15.78
CA GLN A 197 -12.25 -11.85 15.36
C GLN A 197 -11.90 -11.63 13.89
N ASP A 198 -12.46 -10.58 13.30
CA ASP A 198 -12.15 -10.21 11.93
C ASP A 198 -10.83 -9.43 11.85
N LEU A 199 -10.15 -9.54 10.71
CA LEU A 199 -8.94 -8.79 10.39
C LEU A 199 -9.18 -7.92 9.17
N PHE A 200 -9.16 -6.62 9.38
CA PHE A 200 -9.22 -5.62 8.33
C PHE A 200 -7.81 -5.38 7.78
N VAL A 201 -7.67 -5.51 6.47
CA VAL A 201 -6.38 -5.44 5.77
C VAL A 201 -6.48 -4.41 4.65
N ASN A 202 -5.67 -3.36 4.77
CA ASN A 202 -5.51 -2.33 3.76
C ASN A 202 -5.03 -2.92 2.42
N VAL A 203 -5.65 -2.52 1.31
CA VAL A 203 -5.20 -2.88 -0.04
C VAL A 203 -5.35 -1.74 -1.06
N ASP A 204 -4.30 -1.53 -1.85
CA ASP A 204 -4.35 -0.60 -2.98
C ASP A 204 -4.72 -1.34 -4.28
N PRO A 205 -5.91 -1.11 -4.88
CA PRO A 205 -6.33 -1.80 -6.10
C PRO A 205 -5.43 -1.48 -7.31
N ARG A 206 -4.72 -0.34 -7.31
CA ARG A 206 -3.77 0.05 -8.37
C ARG A 206 -2.55 -0.87 -8.40
N SER A 207 -2.26 -1.54 -7.28
CA SER A 207 -1.19 -2.52 -7.15
C SER A 207 -1.54 -3.88 -7.79
N ILE A 208 -2.82 -4.17 -8.03
CA ILE A 208 -3.31 -5.49 -8.43
C ILE A 208 -3.63 -5.51 -9.92
N HIS A 209 -2.65 -5.81 -10.76
CA HIS A 209 -2.87 -5.90 -12.22
C HIS A 209 -3.47 -7.23 -12.68
N ARG A 210 -3.13 -8.32 -11.98
CA ARG A 210 -3.61 -9.68 -12.26
C ARG A 210 -3.99 -10.33 -10.94
N PRO A 211 -5.28 -10.29 -10.54
CA PRO A 211 -5.71 -10.72 -9.20
C PRO A 211 -5.13 -12.08 -8.79
N GLN A 212 -5.25 -13.08 -9.66
CA GLN A 212 -4.81 -14.46 -9.38
C GLN A 212 -3.30 -14.60 -9.16
N VAL A 213 -2.49 -13.68 -9.71
CA VAL A 213 -1.03 -13.70 -9.55
C VAL A 213 -0.61 -12.84 -8.36
N CYS A 214 -1.18 -11.65 -8.23
CA CYS A 214 -0.80 -10.68 -7.22
C CYS A 214 -1.26 -11.07 -5.81
N LEU A 215 -2.31 -11.90 -5.70
CA LEU A 215 -2.92 -12.29 -4.42
C LEU A 215 -2.58 -13.72 -3.98
N ALA A 216 -1.91 -14.51 -4.83
CA ALA A 216 -1.52 -15.88 -4.51
C ALA A 216 -0.62 -16.01 -3.26
N SER A 217 0.20 -14.99 -2.97
CA SER A 217 1.00 -15.00 -1.74
C SER A 217 0.19 -14.61 -0.51
N THR A 218 -0.83 -13.78 -0.68
CA THR A 218 -1.80 -13.42 0.38
C THR A 218 -2.66 -14.62 0.75
N GLU A 219 -3.16 -15.36 -0.25
CA GLU A 219 -3.86 -16.64 -0.08
C GLU A 219 -3.01 -17.62 0.72
N ARG A 220 -1.76 -17.85 0.29
CA ARG A 220 -0.84 -18.73 1.02
C ARG A 220 -0.57 -18.28 2.45
N ALA A 221 -0.38 -16.97 2.67
CA ALA A 221 -0.15 -16.45 4.01
C ALA A 221 -1.37 -16.67 4.91
N ALA A 222 -2.60 -16.51 4.39
CA ALA A 222 -3.83 -16.76 5.12
C ALA A 222 -3.98 -18.24 5.49
N ASP A 223 -3.73 -19.14 4.52
CA ASP A 223 -3.76 -20.58 4.71
C ASP A 223 -2.73 -21.06 5.74
N GLU A 224 -1.49 -20.58 5.64
CA GLU A 224 -0.42 -20.91 6.59
C GLU A 224 -0.68 -20.36 7.99
N ALA A 225 -1.34 -19.20 8.09
CA ALA A 225 -1.76 -18.59 9.34
C ALA A 225 -2.98 -19.28 9.98
N GLY A 226 -3.72 -20.12 9.23
CA GLY A 226 -4.95 -20.75 9.68
C GLY A 226 -6.10 -19.77 9.94
N ILE A 227 -6.06 -18.58 9.33
CA ILE A 227 -7.14 -17.58 9.41
C ILE A 227 -8.24 -18.00 8.44
N ALA A 228 -9.47 -18.14 8.92
CA ALA A 228 -10.59 -18.50 8.05
C ALA A 228 -10.81 -17.39 7.02
N PRO A 229 -11.09 -17.71 5.74
CA PRO A 229 -11.21 -16.69 4.70
C PRO A 229 -12.24 -15.61 5.02
N GLU A 230 -13.34 -15.98 5.67
CA GLU A 230 -14.42 -15.05 6.02
C GLU A 230 -13.99 -14.01 7.07
N GLN A 231 -12.91 -14.26 7.83
CA GLN A 231 -12.36 -13.30 8.80
C GLN A 231 -11.58 -12.18 8.12
N LEU A 232 -11.15 -12.35 6.87
CA LEU A 232 -10.35 -11.34 6.16
C LEU A 232 -11.25 -10.30 5.48
N VAL A 233 -11.03 -9.03 5.81
CA VAL A 233 -11.77 -7.89 5.26
C VAL A 233 -10.82 -6.95 4.49
N PHE A 234 -10.90 -7.05 3.17
CA PHE A 234 -10.43 -6.19 2.08
C PHE A 234 -10.75 -4.70 2.16
N GLU A 235 -9.94 -3.81 2.76
CA GLU A 235 -10.20 -2.37 2.74
C GLU A 235 -9.71 -1.69 1.46
N ILE A 236 -10.62 -1.03 0.74
CA ILE A 236 -10.33 -0.24 -0.45
C ILE A 236 -10.77 1.21 -0.19
N VAL A 237 -9.82 2.14 -0.31
CA VAL A 237 -10.08 3.59 -0.13
C VAL A 237 -10.83 4.16 -1.33
N GLU A 238 -11.86 4.98 -1.10
CA GLU A 238 -12.65 5.64 -2.16
C GLU A 238 -11.78 6.35 -3.20
N SER A 239 -10.77 7.09 -2.74
CA SER A 239 -9.88 7.89 -3.60
C SER A 239 -8.94 7.06 -4.49
N GLN A 240 -8.70 5.79 -4.13
CA GLN A 240 -7.78 4.90 -4.84
C GLN A 240 -8.50 4.02 -5.86
N VAL A 241 -9.83 4.12 -5.94
CA VAL A 241 -10.60 3.34 -6.89
C VAL A 241 -10.21 3.69 -8.32
N ILE A 242 -9.73 2.67 -9.01
CA ILE A 242 -9.29 2.77 -10.40
C ILE A 242 -10.45 3.19 -11.32
N ALA A 243 -10.12 4.01 -12.31
CA ALA A 243 -11.08 4.47 -13.32
C ALA A 243 -11.66 3.31 -14.14
N ASP A 244 -10.88 2.25 -14.35
CA ASP A 244 -11.34 1.01 -14.98
C ASP A 244 -12.20 0.20 -14.02
N ARG A 245 -13.51 0.44 -14.09
CA ARG A 245 -14.52 -0.28 -13.31
C ARG A 245 -14.54 -1.78 -13.60
N GLY A 246 -14.24 -2.19 -14.84
CA GLY A 246 -14.23 -3.61 -15.19
C GLY A 246 -13.11 -4.35 -14.48
N HIS A 247 -11.93 -3.72 -14.43
CA HIS A 247 -10.79 -4.26 -13.68
C HIS A 247 -11.06 -4.31 -12.18
N LEU A 248 -11.68 -3.26 -11.61
CA LEU A 248 -12.04 -3.25 -10.18
C LEU A 248 -12.99 -4.40 -9.85
N VAL A 249 -14.03 -4.59 -10.65
CA VAL A 249 -14.98 -5.70 -10.48
C VAL A 249 -14.25 -7.04 -10.51
N SER A 250 -13.27 -7.23 -11.41
CA SER A 250 -12.50 -8.47 -11.47
C SER A 250 -11.66 -8.74 -10.20
N ILE A 251 -11.13 -7.68 -9.56
CA ILE A 251 -10.42 -7.79 -8.27
C ILE A 251 -11.41 -8.22 -7.18
N LEU A 252 -12.56 -7.54 -7.09
CA LEU A 252 -13.59 -7.81 -6.09
C LEU A 252 -14.21 -9.21 -6.24
N GLU A 253 -14.46 -9.65 -7.47
CA GLU A 253 -14.93 -11.01 -7.76
C GLU A 253 -13.90 -12.05 -7.33
N HIS A 254 -12.61 -11.77 -7.52
CA HIS A 254 -11.58 -12.68 -7.06
C HIS A 254 -11.50 -12.77 -5.53
N TYR A 255 -11.60 -11.65 -4.81
CA TYR A 255 -11.72 -11.67 -3.34
C TYR A 255 -12.89 -12.51 -2.86
N ARG A 256 -14.08 -12.28 -3.43
CA ARG A 256 -15.28 -13.06 -3.08
C ARG A 256 -15.13 -14.55 -3.42
N SER A 257 -14.44 -14.88 -4.51
CA SER A 257 -14.17 -16.28 -4.87
C SER A 257 -13.29 -17.01 -3.86
N LEU A 258 -12.49 -16.27 -3.09
CA LEU A 258 -11.65 -16.79 -2.01
C LEU A 258 -12.38 -16.80 -0.67
N GLY A 259 -13.63 -16.30 -0.58
CA GLY A 259 -14.37 -16.17 0.68
C GLY A 259 -14.02 -14.92 1.48
N TRP A 260 -13.17 -14.03 0.94
CA TRP A 260 -12.81 -12.78 1.59
C TRP A 260 -13.92 -11.74 1.45
N ARG A 261 -14.07 -10.91 2.49
CA ARG A 261 -14.98 -9.77 2.51
C ARG A 261 -14.29 -8.49 2.05
N VAL A 262 -15.09 -7.49 1.71
CA VAL A 262 -14.61 -6.18 1.24
C VAL A 262 -15.20 -5.07 2.10
N ALA A 263 -14.34 -4.18 2.58
CA ALA A 263 -14.69 -2.91 3.16
C ALA A 263 -14.43 -1.78 2.15
N LEU A 264 -15.35 -0.82 2.07
CA LEU A 264 -15.09 0.45 1.41
C LEU A 264 -14.74 1.49 2.48
N ASP A 265 -13.58 2.10 2.34
CA ASP A 265 -12.97 2.99 3.31
C ASP A 265 -13.03 4.48 2.90
N ASP A 266 -12.90 5.38 3.86
CA ASP A 266 -13.04 6.84 3.74
C ASP A 266 -14.37 7.31 3.11
N VAL A 267 -15.47 6.57 3.35
CA VAL A 267 -16.78 6.89 2.78
C VAL A 267 -17.31 8.18 3.40
N GLY A 268 -17.65 9.14 2.54
CA GLY A 268 -18.10 10.47 2.94
C GLY A 268 -17.03 11.57 2.85
N ALA A 269 -15.77 11.22 2.61
CA ALA A 269 -14.71 12.20 2.35
C ALA A 269 -14.81 12.82 0.94
N GLY A 270 -15.50 12.16 0.02
CA GLY A 270 -15.63 12.54 -1.39
C GLY A 270 -17.08 12.75 -1.85
N TRP A 271 -17.24 13.23 -3.08
CA TRP A 271 -18.57 13.49 -3.67
C TRP A 271 -19.22 12.24 -4.28
N SER A 272 -18.51 11.11 -4.38
CA SER A 272 -18.94 9.94 -5.17
C SER A 272 -19.29 8.70 -4.34
N SER A 273 -19.29 8.80 -3.01
CA SER A 273 -19.48 7.71 -2.06
C SER A 273 -20.69 6.82 -2.37
N PHE A 274 -21.88 7.39 -2.64
CA PHE A 274 -23.10 6.61 -2.94
C PHE A 274 -22.97 5.76 -4.20
N SER A 275 -22.38 6.32 -5.27
CA SER A 275 -22.18 5.60 -6.53
C SER A 275 -21.18 4.46 -6.34
N LEU A 276 -20.16 4.69 -5.51
CA LEU A 276 -19.12 3.71 -5.27
C LEU A 276 -19.61 2.57 -4.38
N VAL A 277 -20.30 2.85 -3.28
CA VAL A 277 -20.95 1.84 -2.42
C VAL A 277 -21.87 0.94 -3.26
N SER A 278 -22.67 1.52 -4.17
CA SER A 278 -23.55 0.76 -5.06
C SER A 278 -22.80 -0.13 -6.06
N ALA A 279 -21.67 0.35 -6.58
CA ALA A 279 -20.87 -0.38 -7.58
C ALA A 279 -20.02 -1.49 -6.94
N VAL A 280 -19.39 -1.20 -5.80
CA VAL A 280 -18.52 -2.14 -5.07
C VAL A 280 -19.36 -3.20 -4.37
N ARG A 281 -20.53 -2.84 -3.81
CA ARG A 281 -21.36 -3.67 -2.93
C ARG A 281 -20.52 -4.29 -1.81
N PRO A 282 -19.90 -3.46 -0.95
CA PRO A 282 -19.02 -3.96 0.09
C PRO A 282 -19.82 -4.69 1.17
N ASP A 283 -19.14 -5.53 1.95
CA ASP A 283 -19.67 -6.14 3.17
C ASP A 283 -19.60 -5.15 4.35
N VAL A 284 -18.66 -4.20 4.29
CA VAL A 284 -18.46 -3.16 5.31
C VAL A 284 -18.30 -1.78 4.68
N VAL A 285 -18.90 -0.76 5.27
CA VAL A 285 -18.67 0.65 4.93
C VAL A 285 -18.02 1.33 6.13
N LYS A 286 -16.83 1.91 5.95
CA LYS A 286 -16.17 2.71 6.98
C LYS A 286 -16.40 4.19 6.69
N LEU A 287 -17.01 4.89 7.64
CA LEU A 287 -17.27 6.32 7.56
C LEU A 287 -15.98 7.08 7.87
N ASP A 288 -15.62 8.01 6.99
CA ASP A 288 -14.42 8.83 7.17
C ASP A 288 -14.40 9.55 8.52
N LYS A 289 -13.22 9.56 9.15
CA LYS A 289 -12.98 10.22 10.42
C LYS A 289 -13.43 11.69 10.44
N ARG A 290 -13.19 12.46 9.37
CA ARG A 290 -13.52 13.90 9.36
C ARG A 290 -15.04 14.08 9.40
N LEU A 291 -15.76 13.29 8.62
CA LEU A 291 -17.23 13.28 8.64
C LEU A 291 -17.78 12.96 10.05
N VAL A 292 -17.21 11.98 10.74
CA VAL A 292 -17.60 11.64 12.12
C VAL A 292 -17.24 12.77 13.10
N GLN A 293 -16.09 13.42 12.92
CA GLN A 293 -15.70 14.56 13.77
C GLN A 293 -16.55 15.82 13.54
N GLU A 294 -17.22 15.92 12.39
CA GLU A 294 -18.10 17.03 12.01
C GLU A 294 -19.57 16.84 12.44
N LEU A 295 -19.93 15.72 13.10
CA LEU A 295 -21.30 15.43 13.56
C LEU A 295 -22.03 16.53 14.37
N PRO A 296 -21.36 17.48 15.06
CA PRO A 296 -22.04 18.67 15.56
C PRO A 296 -22.83 19.46 14.49
N ASP A 297 -22.51 19.30 13.20
CA ASP A 297 -23.22 19.89 12.06
C ASP A 297 -24.41 19.03 11.57
N ASP A 298 -25.56 19.68 11.29
CA ASP A 298 -26.78 19.01 10.82
C ASP A 298 -26.58 18.33 9.45
N GLY A 299 -25.74 18.92 8.58
CA GLY A 299 -25.38 18.36 7.28
C GLY A 299 -24.59 17.07 7.42
N ALA A 300 -23.58 17.05 8.29
CA ALA A 300 -22.81 15.84 8.60
C ALA A 300 -23.71 14.70 9.08
N ARG A 301 -24.64 14.97 10.02
CA ARG A 301 -25.61 13.96 10.48
C ARG A 301 -26.49 13.42 9.36
N ALA A 302 -26.96 14.30 8.47
CA ALA A 302 -27.79 13.90 7.34
C ALA A 302 -27.03 13.00 6.36
N VAL A 303 -25.76 13.32 6.08
CA VAL A 303 -24.89 12.50 5.23
C VAL A 303 -24.62 11.14 5.87
N VAL A 304 -24.20 11.10 7.14
CA VAL A 304 -23.95 9.84 7.87
C VAL A 304 -25.20 8.95 7.84
N ARG A 305 -26.37 9.49 8.19
CA ARG A 305 -27.64 8.72 8.15
C ARG A 305 -27.94 8.18 6.75
N ALA A 306 -27.78 9.00 5.71
CA ALA A 306 -28.05 8.58 4.34
C ALA A 306 -27.08 7.49 3.84
N VAL A 307 -25.79 7.59 4.20
CA VAL A 307 -24.78 6.57 3.88
C VAL A 307 -25.09 5.27 4.62
N THR A 308 -25.39 5.34 5.91
CA THR A 308 -25.75 4.18 6.73
C THR A 308 -26.98 3.47 6.17
N ASP A 309 -28.05 4.22 5.87
CA ASP A 309 -29.28 3.65 5.30
C ASP A 309 -29.02 2.97 3.95
N LEU A 310 -28.14 3.52 3.11
CA LEU A 310 -27.74 2.88 1.86
C LEU A 310 -26.96 1.59 2.12
N ALA A 311 -25.96 1.63 3.00
CA ALA A 311 -25.11 0.49 3.33
C ALA A 311 -25.97 -0.70 3.82
N HIS A 312 -26.87 -0.46 4.78
CA HIS A 312 -27.78 -1.48 5.30
C HIS A 312 -28.72 -2.05 4.24
N ARG A 313 -29.26 -1.21 3.33
CA ARG A 313 -30.09 -1.68 2.21
C ARG A 313 -29.35 -2.59 1.23
N LEU A 314 -28.03 -2.46 1.17
CA LEU A 314 -27.16 -3.31 0.35
C LEU A 314 -26.60 -4.52 1.13
N GLY A 315 -26.94 -4.66 2.42
CA GLY A 315 -26.50 -5.74 3.28
C GLY A 315 -25.12 -5.52 3.92
N ALA A 316 -24.56 -4.32 3.80
CA ALA A 316 -23.29 -3.96 4.44
C ALA A 316 -23.52 -3.51 5.89
N VAL A 317 -22.52 -3.72 6.75
CA VAL A 317 -22.45 -3.11 8.09
C VAL A 317 -21.61 -1.83 8.06
N VAL A 318 -21.80 -0.96 9.04
CA VAL A 318 -21.16 0.36 9.08
C VAL A 318 -20.21 0.51 10.27
N VAL A 319 -18.97 0.92 9.99
CA VAL A 319 -17.96 1.30 10.99
C VAL A 319 -17.84 2.81 11.00
N ALA A 320 -17.99 3.45 12.16
CA ALA A 320 -17.67 4.86 12.34
C ALA A 320 -16.22 5.02 12.81
N GLU A 321 -15.39 5.73 12.04
CA GLU A 321 -14.00 5.98 12.41
C GLU A 321 -13.79 7.29 13.16
N GLY A 322 -12.66 7.40 13.87
CA GLY A 322 -12.31 8.62 14.58
C GLY A 322 -13.17 8.89 15.82
N VAL A 323 -13.78 7.85 16.40
CA VAL A 323 -14.57 7.98 17.63
C VAL A 323 -13.63 8.20 18.82
N GLU A 324 -13.56 9.44 19.30
CA GLU A 324 -12.61 9.88 20.32
C GLU A 324 -13.25 10.12 21.70
N ASN A 325 -14.58 10.11 21.82
CA ASN A 325 -15.30 10.30 23.07
C ASN A 325 -16.68 9.63 23.05
N GLU A 326 -17.28 9.44 24.24
CA GLU A 326 -18.58 8.76 24.37
C GLU A 326 -19.73 9.48 23.68
N GLN A 327 -19.71 10.82 23.63
CA GLN A 327 -20.75 11.58 22.93
C GLN A 327 -20.77 11.23 21.44
N LEU A 328 -19.61 11.17 20.79
CA LEU A 328 -19.49 10.72 19.40
C LEU A 328 -19.96 9.27 19.24
N ALA A 329 -19.60 8.39 20.17
CA ALA A 329 -20.02 6.99 20.13
C ALA A 329 -21.55 6.83 20.21
N GLU A 330 -22.21 7.59 21.09
CA GLU A 330 -23.67 7.64 21.19
C GLU A 330 -24.31 8.21 19.92
N GLU A 331 -23.72 9.27 19.36
CA GLU A 331 -24.25 9.95 18.19
C GLU A 331 -24.17 9.09 16.92
N VAL A 332 -23.03 8.45 16.65
CA VAL A 332 -22.89 7.54 15.50
C VAL A 332 -23.80 6.31 15.63
N ALA A 333 -23.97 5.78 16.86
CA ALA A 333 -24.90 4.69 17.12
C ALA A 333 -26.36 5.11 16.87
N ALA A 334 -26.75 6.33 17.27
CA ALA A 334 -28.09 6.87 17.00
C ALA A 334 -28.35 7.16 15.51
N LEU A 335 -27.27 7.33 14.74
CA LEU A 335 -27.29 7.45 13.27
C LEU A 335 -27.25 6.09 12.57
N GLY A 336 -27.12 4.99 13.32
CA GLY A 336 -27.22 3.61 12.84
C GLY A 336 -25.88 2.94 12.52
N ALA A 337 -24.74 3.53 12.91
CA ALA A 337 -23.47 2.80 12.81
C ALA A 337 -23.50 1.53 13.69
N ASP A 338 -23.00 0.42 13.17
CA ASP A 338 -23.00 -0.88 13.85
C ASP A 338 -21.75 -1.04 14.73
N MET A 339 -20.63 -0.50 14.25
CA MET A 339 -19.30 -0.64 14.83
C MET A 339 -18.61 0.73 14.96
N GLY A 340 -17.66 0.81 15.88
CA GLY A 340 -16.86 2.01 16.12
C GLY A 340 -15.37 1.71 16.18
N GLN A 341 -14.57 2.64 15.66
CA GLN A 341 -13.13 2.60 15.72
C GLN A 341 -12.60 3.99 16.09
N GLY A 342 -11.65 4.05 17.02
CA GLY A 342 -11.06 5.30 17.46
C GLY A 342 -10.41 5.21 18.83
N TRP A 343 -9.80 6.31 19.26
CA TRP A 343 -9.01 6.33 20.50
C TRP A 343 -9.83 6.15 21.77
N LEU A 344 -11.15 6.31 21.71
CA LEU A 344 -12.05 5.91 22.79
C LEU A 344 -11.92 4.41 23.10
N PHE A 345 -11.76 3.59 22.06
CA PHE A 345 -11.78 2.13 22.15
C PHE A 345 -10.39 1.51 22.23
N GLY A 346 -9.43 2.11 21.55
CA GLY A 346 -8.06 1.65 21.56
C GLY A 346 -7.20 2.37 20.54
N ARG A 347 -5.93 2.54 20.88
CA ARG A 347 -4.91 2.99 19.93
C ARG A 347 -4.36 1.77 19.16
N PRO A 348 -3.80 1.97 17.97
CA PRO A 348 -3.05 0.91 17.30
C PRO A 348 -1.90 0.45 18.18
N VAL A 349 -1.78 -0.86 18.40
CA VAL A 349 -0.71 -1.47 19.21
C VAL A 349 -0.09 -2.65 18.50
N SER A 350 1.19 -2.92 18.78
CA SER A 350 1.78 -4.21 18.42
C SER A 350 1.29 -5.26 19.40
N HIS A 351 0.80 -6.38 18.89
CA HIS A 351 0.57 -7.55 19.72
C HIS A 351 1.85 -8.38 19.73
N GLU A 352 2.56 -8.37 20.85
CA GLU A 352 3.66 -9.30 21.06
C GLU A 352 3.08 -10.67 21.42
N PRO A 353 3.61 -11.78 20.88
CA PRO A 353 3.31 -13.08 21.47
C PRO A 353 3.75 -13.04 22.94
N PRO A 354 2.98 -13.63 23.87
CA PRO A 354 3.38 -13.68 25.27
C PRO A 354 4.79 -14.28 25.35
N VAL A 355 5.72 -13.54 25.96
CA VAL A 355 7.06 -14.05 26.26
C VAL A 355 6.84 -15.25 27.17
N GLU A 356 7.17 -16.46 26.72
CA GLU A 356 7.29 -17.60 27.63
C GLU A 356 8.31 -17.20 28.70
N GLU A 357 7.85 -16.94 29.92
CA GLU A 357 8.74 -16.77 31.05
C GLU A 357 9.61 -18.03 31.13
N PRO A 358 10.95 -17.92 31.09
CA PRO A 358 11.77 -19.08 31.32
C PRO A 358 11.43 -19.63 32.70
N GLU A 359 10.97 -20.89 32.77
CA GLU A 359 10.74 -21.62 34.01
C GLU A 359 12.02 -21.55 34.87
N GLY A 360 12.08 -20.63 35.83
CA GLY A 360 13.38 -20.28 36.41
C GLY A 360 13.35 -19.25 37.52
N ARG A 361 12.76 -19.63 38.66
CA ARG A 361 13.01 -19.10 40.02
C ARG A 361 13.21 -17.58 40.16
N TRP A 362 12.16 -16.92 40.64
CA TRP A 362 12.25 -15.65 41.35
C TRP A 362 13.28 -15.74 42.50
N GLN A 363 14.29 -14.86 42.50
CA GLN A 363 15.13 -14.59 43.68
C GLN A 363 14.98 -13.11 44.07
N PRO A 364 14.70 -12.80 45.35
CA PRO A 364 14.66 -11.42 45.80
C PRO A 364 16.08 -10.85 45.86
N VAL A 365 16.25 -9.64 45.35
CA VAL A 365 17.44 -8.82 45.60
C VAL A 365 17.40 -8.36 47.06
N THR A 366 18.32 -8.85 47.89
CA THR A 366 18.50 -8.36 49.26
C THR A 366 19.41 -7.12 49.28
N ARG A 367 18.79 -6.03 49.75
CA ARG A 367 19.31 -4.72 50.22
C ARG A 367 20.20 -3.89 49.30
#